data_AF-G4LV64-F1
#
_entry.id   AF-G4LV64-F1
#
_cell.length_a   1.000
_cell.length_b   1.000
_cell.length_c   1.000
_cell.angle_alpha   90.00
_cell.angle_beta   90.00
_cell.angle_gamma   90.00
#
_symmetry.space_group_name_H-M   'P 1'
#
loop_
_entity.id
_entity.type
_entity.pdbx_description
1 polymer ?
#
loop_
_entity_poly.entity_id
_entity_poly.type
_entity_poly.pdbx_seq_one_letter_code
_entity_poly.pdbx_strand_id
1 'polypeptide(L)'
;MRIQRHQSQPVPSDRFNIKINGVHTVYPQFTCSYHGSHVHKIMFYEDNADDVYEYGRSYIGTNHNYLNNYVKLKSAVLDEENLLGVQRNFSINVNGAEVEATMTSLIYPNGKVSFYYDKIPMKLWKVKLISKLTGIIKCEDGLQKSFAIHVPEKWIKSGTLVEFQAIGGT
;
A
#
# COMPACT_ATOMS: atom_id res chain seq x y z
N MET A 1 1.20 -4.44 14.32
CA MET A 1 2.20 -4.09 13.29
C MET A 1 3.46 -4.89 13.54
N ARG A 2 3.99 -5.56 12.53
CA ARG A 2 5.26 -6.32 12.56
C ARG A 2 6.23 -5.71 11.56
N ILE A 3 7.52 -5.69 11.88
CA ILE A 3 8.56 -5.10 11.03
C ILE A 3 9.68 -6.12 10.85
N GLN A 4 10.11 -6.29 9.61
CA GLN A 4 11.20 -7.18 9.23
C GLN A 4 12.17 -6.39 8.35
N ARG A 5 13.48 -6.54 8.60
CA ARG A 5 14.55 -5.83 7.88
C ARG A 5 15.39 -6.82 7.09
N HIS A 6 16.17 -6.30 6.14
CA HIS A 6 17.05 -7.09 5.26
C HIS A 6 16.28 -8.20 4.52
N GLN A 7 15.03 -7.90 4.17
CA GLN A 7 14.16 -8.79 3.42
C GLN A 7 14.41 -8.62 1.92
N SER A 8 14.36 -9.73 1.19
CA SER A 8 14.20 -9.70 -0.26
C SER A 8 12.77 -9.26 -0.62
N GLN A 9 12.58 -8.86 -1.88
CA GLN A 9 11.26 -8.52 -2.38
C GLN A 9 10.29 -9.72 -2.21
N PRO A 10 9.12 -9.53 -1.57
CA PRO A 10 8.23 -10.64 -1.21
C PRO A 10 7.57 -11.28 -2.43
N VAL A 11 7.47 -10.54 -3.54
CA VAL A 11 6.87 -10.99 -4.80
C VAL A 11 7.74 -10.48 -5.95
N PRO A 12 8.16 -11.34 -6.90
CA PRO A 12 8.90 -10.92 -8.09
C PRO A 12 8.22 -9.77 -8.86
N SER A 13 9.01 -8.79 -9.31
CA SER A 13 8.47 -7.57 -9.95
C SER A 13 7.74 -7.83 -11.27
N ASP A 14 8.11 -8.88 -12.00
CA ASP A 14 7.49 -9.31 -13.25
C ASP A 14 6.05 -9.81 -13.08
N ARG A 15 5.65 -10.18 -11.85
CA ARG A 15 4.25 -10.53 -11.55
C ARG A 15 3.33 -9.31 -11.51
N PHE A 16 3.85 -8.11 -11.33
CA PHE A 16 3.08 -6.87 -11.45
C PHE A 16 2.99 -6.46 -12.93
N ASN A 17 2.07 -7.07 -13.65
CA ASN A 17 1.99 -6.98 -15.12
C ASN A 17 0.86 -6.06 -15.64
N ILE A 18 -0.07 -5.62 -14.77
CA ILE A 18 -1.18 -4.74 -15.15
C ILE A 18 -0.79 -3.29 -14.88
N LYS A 19 -0.53 -2.50 -15.93
CA LYS A 19 -0.20 -1.06 -15.79
C LYS A 19 -1.45 -0.24 -15.45
N ILE A 20 -1.29 0.73 -14.55
CA ILE A 20 -2.35 1.69 -14.22
C ILE A 20 -2.15 2.97 -15.03
N ASN A 21 -3.18 3.35 -15.81
CA ASN A 21 -3.28 4.66 -16.46
C ASN A 21 -4.52 5.36 -15.87
N GLY A 22 -4.36 6.25 -14.90
CA GLY A 22 -5.46 6.84 -14.13
C GLY A 22 -5.94 5.95 -12.98
N VAL A 23 -6.92 5.07 -13.22
CA VAL A 23 -7.53 4.21 -12.19
C VAL A 23 -7.73 2.79 -12.70
N HIS A 24 -7.34 1.80 -11.90
CA HIS A 24 -7.61 0.39 -12.14
C HIS A 24 -8.47 -0.19 -11.01
N THR A 25 -9.59 -0.80 -11.36
CA THR A 25 -10.53 -1.36 -10.38
C THR A 25 -10.37 -2.87 -10.32
N VAL A 26 -10.19 -3.41 -9.11
CA VAL A 26 -10.10 -4.85 -8.83
C VAL A 26 -11.23 -5.27 -7.91
N TYR A 27 -11.76 -6.45 -8.18
CA TYR A 27 -12.70 -7.15 -7.32
C TYR A 27 -11.99 -8.38 -6.77
N PRO A 28 -11.59 -8.39 -5.48
CA PRO A 28 -10.84 -9.50 -4.91
C PRO A 28 -11.58 -10.84 -5.14
N GLN A 29 -10.86 -11.84 -5.64
CA GLN A 29 -11.39 -13.20 -5.83
C GLN A 29 -11.39 -14.02 -4.53
N PHE A 30 -10.89 -13.41 -3.46
CA PHE A 30 -10.85 -13.95 -2.11
C PHE A 30 -11.56 -13.02 -1.13
N THR A 31 -12.11 -13.61 -0.07
CA THR A 31 -12.63 -12.85 1.05
C THR A 31 -11.48 -12.25 1.84
N CYS A 32 -11.46 -10.93 1.99
CA CYS A 32 -10.63 -10.25 2.98
C CYS A 32 -11.42 -9.16 3.68
N SER A 33 -10.95 -8.77 4.86
CA SER A 33 -11.53 -7.70 5.66
C SER A 33 -10.51 -6.59 5.85
N TYR A 34 -10.98 -5.36 5.74
CA TYR A 34 -10.22 -4.16 6.07
C TYR A 34 -10.81 -3.56 7.34
N HIS A 35 -10.14 -3.80 8.47
CA HIS A 35 -10.54 -3.30 9.79
C HIS A 35 -11.98 -3.65 10.21
N GLY A 36 -12.42 -4.87 9.91
CA GLY A 36 -13.73 -5.39 10.30
C GLY A 36 -14.80 -5.28 9.20
N SER A 37 -14.60 -4.45 8.18
CA SER A 37 -15.47 -4.38 7.01
C SER A 37 -14.99 -5.33 5.91
N HIS A 38 -15.92 -6.03 5.26
CA HIS A 38 -15.62 -6.90 4.13
C HIS A 38 -15.24 -6.08 2.89
N VAL A 39 -14.11 -6.39 2.28
CA VAL A 39 -13.64 -5.71 1.08
C VAL A 39 -14.38 -6.27 -0.15
N HIS A 40 -15.05 -5.39 -0.88
CA HIS A 40 -15.75 -5.74 -2.12
C HIS A 40 -14.98 -5.29 -3.36
N LYS A 41 -14.34 -4.12 -3.29
CA LYS A 41 -13.67 -3.49 -4.42
C LYS A 41 -12.49 -2.67 -3.95
N ILE A 42 -11.40 -2.70 -4.71
CA ILE A 42 -10.25 -1.83 -4.53
C ILE A 42 -10.03 -1.02 -5.81
N MET A 43 -9.82 0.29 -5.67
CA MET A 43 -9.46 1.17 -6.76
C MET A 43 -8.01 1.59 -6.58
N PHE A 44 -7.13 1.06 -7.43
CA PHE A 44 -5.73 1.43 -7.50
C PHE A 44 -5.56 2.66 -8.38
N TYR A 45 -5.04 3.74 -7.82
CA TYR A 45 -4.74 4.96 -8.57
C TYR A 45 -3.29 4.96 -9.01
N GLU A 46 -3.04 5.58 -10.16
CA GLU A 46 -1.69 5.73 -10.72
C GLU A 46 -0.74 6.41 -9.74
N ASP A 47 -1.25 7.34 -8.93
CA ASP A 47 -0.48 8.17 -8.01
C ASP A 47 -0.09 7.44 -6.71
N ASN A 48 -0.86 7.59 -5.64
CA ASN A 48 -0.39 7.37 -4.28
C ASN A 48 -1.44 6.77 -3.34
N ALA A 49 -2.64 6.52 -3.83
CA ALA A 49 -3.76 6.02 -3.05
C ALA A 49 -4.33 4.74 -3.68
N ASP A 50 -4.80 3.86 -2.81
CA ASP A 50 -5.57 2.68 -3.17
C ASP A 50 -6.83 2.67 -2.31
N ASP A 51 -7.96 3.07 -2.88
CA ASP A 51 -9.22 3.18 -2.13
C ASP A 51 -9.90 1.83 -2.00
N VAL A 52 -10.33 1.54 -0.78
CA VAL A 52 -10.97 0.28 -0.40
C VAL A 52 -12.44 0.55 -0.13
N TYR A 53 -13.30 -0.27 -0.73
CA TYR A 53 -14.76 -0.16 -0.62
C TYR A 53 -15.37 -1.47 -0.12
N GLU A 54 -16.40 -1.37 0.71
CA GLU A 54 -17.28 -2.49 1.05
C GLU A 54 -18.47 -2.62 0.08
N TYR A 55 -19.24 -3.70 0.26
CA TYR A 55 -20.46 -3.94 -0.50
C TYR A 55 -21.48 -2.81 -0.27
N GLY A 56 -22.06 -2.27 -1.35
CA GLY A 56 -22.90 -1.06 -1.29
C GLY A 56 -22.17 0.26 -1.57
N ARG A 57 -20.89 0.22 -1.95
CA ARG A 57 -20.03 1.36 -2.36
C ARG A 57 -19.62 2.33 -1.26
N SER A 58 -19.79 1.98 0.02
CA SER A 58 -19.22 2.78 1.10
C SER A 58 -17.69 2.68 1.06
N TYR A 59 -17.03 3.84 1.05
CA TYR A 59 -15.58 3.94 1.23
C TYR A 59 -15.24 3.51 2.66
N ILE A 60 -14.28 2.59 2.82
CA ILE A 60 -13.86 2.07 4.13
C ILE A 60 -12.39 2.38 4.45
N GLY A 61 -11.61 2.82 3.48
CA GLY A 61 -10.25 3.29 3.74
C GLY A 61 -9.38 3.45 2.51
N THR A 62 -8.12 3.83 2.74
CA THR A 62 -7.12 4.02 1.69
C THR A 62 -5.78 3.45 2.15
N ASN A 63 -5.13 2.69 1.28
CA ASN A 63 -3.71 2.39 1.42
C ASN A 63 -2.91 3.45 0.68
N HIS A 64 -1.95 4.06 1.37
CA HIS A 64 -1.10 5.07 0.76
C HIS A 64 0.35 4.59 0.65
N ASN A 65 0.92 4.77 -0.54
CA ASN A 65 2.36 4.77 -0.76
C ASN A 65 2.72 5.99 -1.59
N TYR A 66 3.35 6.95 -0.93
CA TYR A 66 3.63 8.24 -1.50
C TYR A 66 5.11 8.58 -1.32
N LEU A 67 5.71 9.07 -2.38
CA LEU A 67 7.02 9.70 -2.39
C LEU A 67 6.84 11.03 -3.12
N ASN A 68 7.36 12.14 -2.58
CA ASN A 68 7.33 13.45 -3.27
C ASN A 68 8.57 13.67 -4.15
N ASN A 69 8.57 14.71 -4.98
CA ASN A 69 9.73 15.11 -5.79
C ASN A 69 10.24 14.00 -6.75
N TYR A 70 9.35 13.09 -7.18
CA TYR A 70 9.64 12.18 -8.28
C TYR A 70 9.51 12.92 -9.62
N VAL A 71 10.34 12.51 -10.57
CA VAL A 71 10.27 12.95 -11.97
C VAL A 71 9.29 12.07 -12.75
N LYS A 72 9.26 10.77 -12.42
CA LYS A 72 8.38 9.80 -13.07
C LYS A 72 7.84 8.80 -12.06
N LEU A 73 6.60 8.40 -12.25
CA LEU A 73 5.95 7.33 -11.51
C LEU A 73 5.42 6.30 -12.50
N LYS A 74 5.60 5.02 -12.16
CA LYS A 74 4.95 3.90 -12.84
C LYS A 74 4.34 3.00 -11.80
N SER A 75 3.06 2.69 -11.97
CA SER A 75 2.31 1.84 -11.06
C SER A 75 1.80 0.61 -11.80
N ALA A 76 1.96 -0.56 -11.19
CA ALA A 76 1.52 -1.83 -11.75
C ALA A 76 0.83 -2.70 -10.68
N VAL A 77 -0.21 -3.41 -11.07
CA VAL A 77 -1.05 -4.22 -10.20
C VAL A 77 -0.70 -5.70 -10.33
N LEU A 78 -0.77 -6.38 -9.19
CA LEU A 78 -0.84 -7.81 -9.04
C LEU A 78 -2.29 -8.17 -8.67
N ASP A 79 -2.96 -8.94 -9.51
CA ASP A 79 -4.34 -9.39 -9.31
C ASP A 79 -4.42 -10.91 -9.45
N GLU A 80 -4.23 -11.61 -8.33
CA GLU A 80 -4.22 -13.07 -8.29
C GLU A 80 -5.26 -13.60 -7.31
N GLU A 81 -5.64 -14.86 -7.48
CA GLU A 81 -6.69 -15.55 -6.70
C GLU A 81 -6.51 -15.45 -5.18
N ASN A 82 -5.27 -15.32 -4.69
CA ASN A 82 -4.96 -15.31 -3.26
C ASN A 82 -4.02 -14.16 -2.85
N LEU A 83 -3.82 -13.17 -3.72
CA LEU A 83 -2.95 -12.04 -3.44
C LEU A 83 -3.27 -10.86 -4.34
N LEU A 84 -3.52 -9.70 -3.74
CA LEU A 84 -3.59 -8.44 -4.47
C LEU A 84 -2.40 -7.56 -4.10
N GLY A 85 -2.01 -6.70 -5.02
CA GLY A 85 -0.99 -5.72 -4.71
C GLY A 85 -0.80 -4.66 -5.76
N VAL A 86 -0.05 -3.64 -5.39
CA VAL A 86 0.41 -2.59 -6.29
C VAL A 86 1.88 -2.33 -6.04
N GLN A 87 2.65 -2.27 -7.11
CA GLN A 87 4.04 -1.84 -7.10
C GLN A 87 4.12 -0.45 -7.73
N ARG A 88 4.73 0.48 -7.00
CA ARG A 88 4.99 1.85 -7.44
C ARG A 88 6.49 2.04 -7.59
N ASN A 89 6.91 2.35 -8.80
CA ASN A 89 8.29 2.64 -9.15
C ASN A 89 8.43 4.15 -9.41
N PHE A 90 9.19 4.80 -8.53
CA PHE A 90 9.47 6.22 -8.55
C PHE A 90 10.86 6.44 -9.13
N SER A 91 10.97 7.32 -10.11
CA SER A 91 12.23 7.91 -10.53
C SER A 91 12.39 9.26 -9.83
N ILE A 92 13.50 9.45 -9.12
CA ILE A 92 13.79 10.63 -8.32
C ILE A 92 15.15 11.20 -8.73
N ASN A 93 15.27 12.53 -8.70
CA ASN A 93 16.56 13.19 -8.91
C ASN A 93 17.28 13.38 -7.58
N VAL A 94 18.45 12.75 -7.44
CA VAL A 94 19.33 12.87 -6.27
C VAL A 94 20.65 13.45 -6.74
N ASN A 95 20.92 14.71 -6.41
CA ASN A 95 22.14 15.43 -6.79
C ASN A 95 22.44 15.39 -8.30
N GLY A 96 21.42 15.50 -9.15
CA GLY A 96 21.55 15.48 -10.60
C GLY A 96 21.51 14.09 -11.22
N ALA A 97 21.54 13.01 -10.42
CA ALA A 97 21.41 11.65 -10.89
C ALA A 97 19.98 11.12 -10.71
N GLU A 98 19.46 10.43 -11.73
CA GLU A 98 18.18 9.72 -11.66
C GLU A 98 18.36 8.39 -10.90
N VAL A 99 17.58 8.20 -9.84
CA VAL A 99 17.60 7.00 -9.01
C VAL A 99 16.19 6.43 -8.95
N GLU A 100 16.07 5.09 -8.98
CA GLU A 100 14.79 4.41 -8.80
C GLU A 100 14.54 4.07 -7.34
N ALA A 101 13.31 4.25 -6.88
CA ALA A 101 12.80 3.77 -5.60
C ALA A 101 11.51 2.99 -5.83
N THR A 102 11.33 1.88 -5.13
CA THR A 102 10.16 1.01 -5.31
C THR A 102 9.44 0.84 -3.98
N MET A 103 8.13 1.06 -4.00
CA MET A 103 7.23 0.79 -2.88
C MET A 103 6.18 -0.21 -3.32
N THR A 104 6.03 -1.30 -2.60
CA THR A 104 5.07 -2.37 -2.91
C THR A 104 4.06 -2.50 -1.78
N SER A 105 2.79 -2.52 -2.12
CA SER A 105 1.69 -2.87 -1.23
C SER A 105 1.13 -4.23 -1.60
N LEU A 106 0.88 -5.07 -0.59
CA LEU A 106 0.23 -6.37 -0.75
C LEU A 106 -0.94 -6.50 0.21
N ILE A 107 -2.03 -7.11 -0.24
CA ILE A 107 -3.24 -7.40 0.52
C ILE A 107 -3.50 -8.90 0.43
N TYR A 108 -3.57 -9.54 1.59
CA TYR A 108 -3.71 -10.99 1.72
C TYR A 108 -5.15 -11.38 2.10
N PRO A 109 -5.58 -12.63 1.84
CA PRO A 109 -6.91 -13.13 2.21
C PRO A 109 -7.24 -12.99 3.70
N ASN A 110 -6.24 -13.13 4.57
CA ASN A 110 -6.43 -12.98 6.01
C ASN A 110 -6.54 -11.50 6.49
N GLY A 111 -6.72 -10.55 5.56
CA GLY A 111 -6.81 -9.11 5.86
C GLY A 111 -5.47 -8.48 6.25
N LYS A 112 -4.35 -9.21 6.15
CA LYS A 112 -3.02 -8.64 6.33
C LYS A 112 -2.72 -7.68 5.17
N VAL A 113 -2.15 -6.52 5.50
CA VAL A 113 -1.61 -5.58 4.53
C VAL A 113 -0.12 -5.42 4.77
N SER A 114 0.68 -5.50 3.72
CA SER A 114 2.14 -5.36 3.80
C SER A 114 2.64 -4.23 2.93
N PHE A 115 3.58 -3.44 3.44
CA PHE A 115 4.39 -2.52 2.66
C PHE A 115 5.82 -3.02 2.60
N TYR A 116 6.38 -3.11 1.40
CA TYR A 116 7.78 -3.42 1.17
C TYR A 116 8.45 -2.25 0.44
N TYR A 117 9.69 -1.96 0.84
CA TYR A 117 10.47 -0.87 0.28
C TYR A 117 11.77 -1.39 -0.32
N ASP A 118 12.05 -1.00 -1.55
CA ASP A 118 13.29 -1.32 -2.24
C ASP A 118 13.91 -0.09 -2.88
N LYS A 119 15.25 -0.09 -2.96
CA LYS A 119 16.07 1.00 -3.53
C LYS A 119 15.73 2.41 -2.98
N ILE A 120 15.21 2.52 -1.77
CA ILE A 120 14.98 3.80 -1.08
C ILE A 120 16.33 4.44 -0.76
N PRO A 121 16.68 5.61 -1.33
CA PRO A 121 17.96 6.23 -1.06
C PRO A 121 17.98 6.88 0.34
N MET A 122 19.10 6.70 1.04
CA MET A 122 19.23 7.09 2.45
C MET A 122 19.39 8.60 2.70
N LYS A 123 19.73 9.39 1.68
CA LYS A 123 20.11 10.81 1.80
C LYS A 123 19.09 11.73 1.13
N LEU A 124 17.85 11.70 1.61
CA LEU A 124 16.80 12.58 1.09
C LEU A 124 16.21 13.46 2.20
N TRP A 125 16.98 14.44 2.68
CA TRP A 125 16.45 15.40 3.67
C TRP A 125 15.29 16.26 3.13
N LYS A 126 15.07 16.24 1.80
CA LYS A 126 13.98 16.97 1.12
C LYS A 126 12.88 16.06 0.57
N VAL A 127 12.97 14.74 0.71
CA VAL A 127 11.92 13.85 0.18
C VAL A 127 11.06 13.34 1.32
N LYS A 128 9.76 13.58 1.18
CA LYS A 128 8.72 13.07 2.05
C LYS A 128 8.29 11.71 1.51
N LEU A 129 8.60 10.65 2.26
CA LEU A 129 8.08 9.31 2.02
C LEU A 129 6.99 9.01 3.04
N ILE A 130 5.82 8.59 2.57
CA ILE A 130 4.68 8.25 3.42
C ILE A 130 4.15 6.90 2.98
N SER A 131 4.11 5.96 3.91
CA SER A 131 3.22 4.82 3.84
C SER A 131 2.29 4.84 5.03
N LYS A 132 0.99 4.70 4.77
CA LYS A 132 -0.03 4.68 5.82
C LYS A 132 -1.26 3.90 5.38
N LEU A 133 -1.97 3.39 6.37
CA LEU A 133 -3.32 2.86 6.22
C LEU A 133 -4.28 3.87 6.84
N THR A 134 -5.29 4.29 6.10
CA THR A 134 -6.42 5.04 6.66
C THR A 134 -7.69 4.23 6.53
N GLY A 135 -8.64 4.47 7.39
CA GLY A 135 -9.95 3.84 7.27
C GLY A 135 -10.98 4.39 8.21
N ILE A 136 -12.17 3.84 8.09
CA ILE A 136 -13.33 4.16 8.91
C ILE A 136 -13.76 2.88 9.62
N ILE A 137 -13.91 2.95 10.94
CA ILE A 137 -14.46 1.88 11.75
C ILE A 137 -15.83 2.31 12.31
N LYS A 138 -16.78 1.39 12.31
CA LYS A 138 -18.07 1.58 12.99
C LYS A 138 -17.93 1.10 14.43
N CYS A 139 -18.20 1.98 15.38
CA CYS A 139 -18.23 1.66 16.81
C CYS A 139 -19.61 1.11 17.23
N GLU A 140 -19.69 0.50 18.41
CA GLU A 140 -20.92 -0.11 18.95
C GLU A 140 -22.06 0.90 19.12
N ASP A 141 -21.72 2.17 19.38
CA ASP A 141 -22.64 3.32 19.43
C ASP A 141 -23.18 3.74 18.05
N GLY A 142 -22.77 3.05 16.98
CA GLY A 142 -23.12 3.35 15.59
C GLY A 142 -22.31 4.49 14.99
N LEU A 143 -21.44 5.16 15.75
CA LEU A 143 -20.60 6.26 15.25
C LEU A 143 -19.47 5.71 14.39
N GLN A 144 -19.15 6.46 13.33
CA GLN A 144 -17.99 6.20 12.49
C GLN A 144 -16.79 6.98 13.01
N LYS A 145 -15.67 6.29 13.23
CA LYS A 145 -14.39 6.92 13.59
C LYS A 145 -13.37 6.67 12.49
N SER A 146 -12.67 7.72 12.09
CA SER A 146 -11.53 7.61 11.20
C SER A 146 -10.29 7.20 11.98
N PHE A 147 -9.42 6.42 11.34
CA PHE A 147 -8.09 6.11 11.88
C PHE A 147 -7.03 6.30 10.79
N ALA A 148 -5.79 6.51 11.24
CA ALA A 148 -4.62 6.53 10.39
C ALA A 148 -3.47 5.81 11.09
N ILE A 149 -2.93 4.78 10.46
CA ILE A 149 -1.75 4.06 10.94
C ILE A 149 -0.61 4.39 9.99
N HIS A 150 0.33 5.20 10.48
CA HIS A 150 1.51 5.59 9.73
C HIS A 150 2.63 4.58 9.91
N VAL A 151 3.39 4.33 8.84
CA VAL A 151 4.72 3.71 8.95
C VAL A 151 5.71 4.81 9.36
N PRO A 152 6.37 4.72 10.52
CA PRO A 152 7.44 5.63 10.90
C PRO A 152 8.52 5.73 9.83
N GLU A 153 8.90 6.97 9.48
CA GLU A 153 9.88 7.27 8.42
C GLU A 153 11.21 6.50 8.59
N LYS A 154 11.65 6.31 9.84
CA LYS A 154 12.87 5.54 10.17
C LYS A 154 12.85 4.09 9.68
N TRP A 155 11.69 3.54 9.32
CA TRP A 155 11.49 2.19 8.80
C TRP A 155 11.20 2.14 7.29
N ILE A 156 11.01 3.28 6.63
CA ILE A 156 10.88 3.35 5.18
C ILE A 156 12.28 3.33 4.57
N LYS A 157 12.88 2.14 4.51
CA LYS A 157 14.25 1.90 4.03
C LYS A 157 14.30 0.63 3.20
N SER A 158 15.20 0.58 2.21
CA SER A 158 15.40 -0.59 1.36
C SER A 158 15.52 -1.89 2.17
N GLY A 159 14.86 -2.94 1.69
CA GLY A 159 14.82 -4.25 2.34
C GLY A 159 13.97 -4.28 3.62
N THR A 160 13.08 -3.31 3.84
CA THR A 160 12.16 -3.33 4.98
C THR A 160 10.77 -3.76 4.54
N LEU A 161 10.21 -4.74 5.26
CA LEU A 161 8.83 -5.19 5.16
C LEU A 161 8.09 -4.79 6.44
N VAL A 162 6.97 -4.07 6.29
CA VAL A 162 6.09 -3.67 7.38
C VAL A 162 4.73 -4.32 7.17
N GLU A 163 4.25 -5.05 8.17
CA GLU A 163 3.01 -5.82 8.09
C GLU A 163 2.00 -5.31 9.12
N PHE A 164 0.79 -5.09 8.65
CA PHE A 164 -0.38 -4.76 9.43
C PHE A 164 -1.35 -5.93 9.38
N GLN A 165 -1.78 -6.37 10.55
CA GLN A 165 -2.82 -7.37 10.68
C GLN A 165 -3.76 -6.83 11.75
N ALA A 166 -5.04 -6.69 11.39
CA ALA A 166 -6.07 -6.40 12.37
C ALA A 166 -6.18 -7.62 13.28
N ILE A 167 -5.93 -7.43 14.57
CA ILE A 167 -6.20 -8.45 15.58
C ILE A 167 -7.58 -8.08 16.13
N GLY A 168 -8.61 -8.78 15.68
CA GLY A 168 -9.93 -8.67 16.29
C GLY A 168 -9.88 -9.34 17.67
N GLY A 169 -10.23 -8.60 18.71
CA GLY A 169 -10.71 -9.20 19.95
C GLY A 169 -12.09 -9.78 19.65
N THR A 170 -12.21 -11.09 19.85
CA THR A 170 -13.48 -11.80 19.93
C THR A 170 -14.35 -11.26 21.06
#